data_AF-A0A0U5C2C6-F1
#
_entry.id   AF-A0A0U5C2C6-F1
#
_cell.length_a   1.000
_cell.length_b   1.000
_cell.length_c   1.000
_cell.angle_alpha   90.00
_cell.angle_beta   90.00
_cell.angle_gamma   90.00
#
_symmetry.space_group_name_H-M   'P 1'
#
loop_
_entity.id
_entity.type
_entity.pdbx_description
1 polymer ?
#
loop_
_entity_poly.entity_id
_entity_poly.type
_entity_poly.pdbx_seq_one_letter_code
_entity_poly.pdbx_strand_id
1 'polypeptide(L)'
;MPTAFLRMHVPFMVFAGESDNLVVPAAAQAVFPSFGTLPGDHFSIVRPHSLRHRSYTALKHEIYLAYHSPPVPPVPSPIPPAPPPPPVILSIGDDGYFIGGDHKVATDAVFALLDTDAAQRRVEIQTPGLDENYMYTNPDQYRALMNGIRLYERAILLLLGDGIRYSVKWNLEQIIPSVLELRNYALPGIIGYEYKTWYVWSPSDRNTVVSVRIPTDMESTIRTGYYLDDWSKQGGREEGLPTNAPIWLRHIFSRFVWEQVAPAVVFRAAEGVLHPPVNLDKWVISDREPSQLEFDQPAAKWD
;
A
#
# COMPACT_ATOMS: atom_id res chain seq x y z
N MET A 1 -0.72 -6.27 18.15
CA MET A 1 -2.01 -5.60 17.84
C MET A 1 -3.06 -6.69 17.69
N PRO A 2 -4.10 -6.78 18.54
CA PRO A 2 -5.16 -7.75 18.33
C PRO A 2 -6.05 -7.24 17.20
N THR A 3 -6.01 -7.91 16.05
CA THR A 3 -6.95 -7.72 14.95
C THR A 3 -8.36 -7.92 15.51
N ALA A 4 -9.20 -6.90 15.42
CA ALA A 4 -10.60 -6.98 15.83
C ALA A 4 -11.36 -7.91 14.87
N PHE A 5 -11.23 -9.22 15.08
CA PHE A 5 -12.17 -10.18 14.51
C PHE A 5 -13.56 -9.82 15.02
N LEU A 6 -14.49 -9.53 14.11
CA LEU A 6 -15.91 -9.48 14.41
C LEU A 6 -16.28 -10.73 15.20
N ARG A 7 -16.45 -10.60 16.52
CA ARG A 7 -16.81 -11.73 17.39
C ARG A 7 -18.22 -12.15 17.08
N MET A 8 -18.36 -13.19 16.25
CA MET A 8 -19.62 -13.88 16.06
C MET A 8 -19.96 -14.61 17.35
N HIS A 9 -20.94 -14.10 18.10
CA HIS A 9 -21.46 -14.72 19.32
C HIS A 9 -22.59 -15.72 19.01
N VAL A 10 -22.39 -16.53 17.97
CA VAL A 10 -23.27 -17.65 17.68
C VAL A 10 -22.59 -18.90 18.20
N PRO A 11 -23.16 -19.62 19.18
CA PRO A 11 -22.63 -20.92 19.58
C PRO A 11 -22.60 -21.85 18.38
N PHE A 12 -21.45 -22.45 18.10
CA PHE A 12 -21.32 -23.45 17.04
C PHE A 12 -20.56 -24.67 17.56
N MET A 13 -20.95 -25.85 17.07
CA MET A 13 -20.30 -27.14 17.30
C MET A 13 -19.84 -27.65 15.94
N VAL A 14 -18.56 -28.04 15.82
CA VAL A 14 -17.97 -28.49 14.55
C VAL A 14 -17.75 -30.00 14.56
N PHE A 15 -18.10 -30.67 13.46
CA PHE A 15 -17.81 -32.08 13.27
C PHE A 15 -16.91 -32.28 12.04
N ALA A 16 -15.86 -33.10 12.18
CA ALA A 16 -15.02 -33.55 11.05
C ALA A 16 -15.23 -35.04 10.76
N GLY A 17 -15.01 -35.44 9.51
CA GLY A 17 -15.03 -36.83 9.09
C GLY A 17 -13.79 -37.59 9.60
N GLU A 18 -13.98 -38.78 10.16
CA GLU A 18 -12.89 -39.65 10.61
C GLU A 18 -11.92 -40.02 9.48
N SER A 19 -12.40 -40.05 8.22
CA SER A 19 -11.60 -40.31 7.02
C SER A 19 -11.55 -39.11 6.06
N ASP A 20 -11.75 -37.88 6.57
CA ASP A 20 -11.62 -36.66 5.76
C ASP A 20 -10.14 -36.32 5.52
N ASN A 21 -9.76 -36.23 4.25
CA ASN A 21 -8.41 -35.86 3.81
C ASN A 21 -8.27 -34.40 3.37
N LEU A 22 -9.38 -33.64 3.31
CA LEU A 22 -9.39 -32.21 3.01
C LEU A 22 -9.29 -31.40 4.30
N VAL A 23 -10.12 -31.73 5.28
CA VAL A 23 -10.10 -31.11 6.61
C VAL A 23 -9.94 -32.20 7.65
N VAL A 24 -8.69 -32.58 7.90
CA VAL A 24 -8.37 -33.62 8.89
C VAL A 24 -8.87 -33.20 10.28
N PRO A 25 -9.36 -34.13 11.13
CA PRO A 25 -9.88 -33.84 12.47
C PRO A 25 -8.99 -32.93 13.33
N ALA A 26 -7.67 -33.14 13.29
CA ALA A 26 -6.70 -32.34 14.03
C ALA A 26 -6.70 -30.85 13.61
N ALA A 27 -6.91 -30.56 12.32
CA ALA A 27 -6.96 -29.19 11.81
C ALA A 27 -8.22 -28.47 12.28
N ALA A 28 -9.38 -29.15 12.26
CA ALA A 28 -10.62 -28.60 12.77
C ALA A 28 -10.54 -28.34 14.29
N GLN A 29 -10.00 -29.29 15.06
CA GLN A 29 -9.82 -29.15 16.51
C GLN A 29 -8.90 -27.98 16.88
N ALA A 30 -7.87 -27.70 16.07
CA ALA A 30 -6.93 -26.61 16.34
C ALA A 30 -7.58 -25.21 16.21
N VAL A 31 -8.65 -25.10 15.42
CA VAL A 31 -9.34 -23.82 15.15
C VAL A 31 -10.56 -23.63 16.04
N PHE A 32 -11.26 -24.72 16.37
CA PHE A 32 -12.57 -24.65 17.03
C PHE A 32 -12.56 -25.28 18.43
N PRO A 33 -12.95 -24.52 19.47
CA PRO A 33 -12.93 -25.03 20.85
C PRO A 33 -14.00 -26.10 21.12
N SER A 34 -15.11 -26.10 20.38
CA SER A 34 -16.19 -27.11 20.46
C SER A 34 -16.16 -28.00 19.22
N PHE A 35 -15.77 -29.26 19.40
CA PHE A 35 -15.43 -30.16 18.30
C PHE A 35 -15.87 -31.62 18.55
N GLY A 36 -16.21 -32.34 17.49
CA GLY A 36 -16.42 -33.79 17.48
C GLY A 36 -16.02 -34.45 16.16
N THR A 37 -16.00 -35.78 16.12
CA THR A 37 -15.76 -36.56 14.90
C THR A 37 -16.96 -37.46 14.55
N LEU A 38 -17.17 -37.67 13.26
CA LEU A 38 -18.21 -38.56 12.73
C LEU A 38 -17.61 -39.51 11.68
N PRO A 39 -18.16 -40.72 11.51
CA PRO A 39 -17.68 -41.64 10.48
C PRO A 39 -17.92 -41.07 9.08
N GLY A 40 -16.96 -41.32 8.19
CA GLY A 40 -16.99 -40.88 6.80
C GLY A 40 -15.95 -39.82 6.47
N ASP A 41 -15.97 -39.42 5.21
CA ASP A 41 -15.16 -38.37 4.61
C ASP A 41 -15.94 -37.06 4.47
N HIS A 42 -15.31 -36.09 3.80
CA HIS A 42 -15.86 -34.76 3.53
C HIS A 42 -17.26 -34.79 2.90
N PHE A 43 -17.59 -35.82 2.11
CA PHE A 43 -18.84 -35.89 1.35
C PHE A 43 -19.89 -36.76 2.02
N SER A 44 -19.48 -37.84 2.66
CA SER A 44 -20.39 -38.80 3.30
C SER A 44 -20.89 -38.30 4.66
N ILE A 45 -20.11 -37.50 5.39
CA ILE A 45 -20.53 -36.94 6.69
C ILE A 45 -21.83 -36.10 6.60
N VAL A 46 -22.06 -35.43 5.48
CA VAL A 46 -23.26 -34.60 5.23
C VAL A 46 -24.42 -35.35 4.57
N ARG A 47 -24.29 -36.67 4.33
CA ARG A 47 -25.29 -37.49 3.63
C ARG A 47 -25.76 -38.67 4.50
N PRO A 48 -26.44 -38.43 5.63
CA PRO A 48 -26.94 -39.52 6.44
C PRO A 48 -27.97 -40.35 5.66
N HIS A 49 -27.72 -41.65 5.53
CA HIS A 49 -28.61 -42.56 4.80
C HIS A 49 -29.69 -43.22 5.69
N SER A 50 -29.78 -42.85 6.97
CA SER A 50 -30.82 -43.33 7.88
C SER A 50 -30.98 -42.42 9.10
N LEU A 51 -32.11 -42.54 9.80
CA LEU A 51 -32.37 -41.84 11.07
C LEU A 51 -31.46 -42.31 12.23
N ARG A 52 -30.74 -43.43 12.06
CA ARG A 52 -29.77 -43.94 13.03
C ARG A 52 -28.32 -43.58 12.66
N HIS A 53 -28.11 -42.90 11.52
CA HIS A 53 -26.78 -42.49 11.09
C HIS A 53 -26.17 -41.47 12.07
N ARG A 54 -24.88 -41.62 12.42
CA ARG A 54 -24.24 -40.79 13.46
C ARG A 54 -24.33 -39.29 13.17
N SER A 55 -24.16 -38.86 11.91
CA SER A 55 -24.34 -37.45 11.54
C SER A 55 -25.75 -36.92 11.79
N TYR A 56 -26.77 -37.73 11.51
CA TYR A 56 -28.16 -37.35 11.75
C TYR A 56 -28.43 -37.23 13.25
N THR A 57 -27.99 -38.21 14.05
CA THR A 57 -28.19 -38.18 15.50
C THR A 57 -27.40 -37.07 16.18
N ALA A 58 -26.20 -36.76 15.71
CA ALA A 58 -25.38 -35.66 16.22
C ALA A 58 -26.04 -34.31 15.95
N LEU A 59 -26.46 -34.04 14.70
CA LEU A 59 -27.17 -32.81 14.37
C LEU A 59 -28.46 -32.66 15.18
N LYS A 60 -29.26 -33.73 15.30
CA LYS A 60 -30.49 -33.72 16.09
C LYS A 60 -30.21 -33.41 17.57
N HIS A 61 -29.13 -33.96 18.12
CA HIS A 61 -28.70 -33.70 19.49
C HIS A 61 -28.31 -32.23 19.69
N GLU A 62 -27.49 -31.65 18.80
CA GLU A 62 -27.08 -30.25 18.91
C GLU A 62 -28.26 -29.27 18.76
N ILE A 63 -29.20 -29.56 17.85
CA ILE A 63 -30.45 -28.78 17.73
C ILE A 63 -31.27 -28.89 19.02
N TYR A 64 -31.37 -30.08 19.59
CA TYR A 64 -32.08 -30.29 20.85
C TYR A 64 -31.44 -29.49 21.99
N LEU A 65 -30.11 -29.54 22.13
CA LEU A 65 -29.38 -28.75 23.13
C LEU A 65 -29.56 -27.25 22.91
N ALA A 66 -29.47 -26.76 21.67
CA ALA A 66 -29.66 -25.35 21.35
C ALA A 66 -31.08 -24.88 21.71
N TYR A 67 -32.10 -25.71 21.47
CA TYR A 67 -33.49 -25.39 21.78
C TYR A 67 -33.80 -25.35 23.29
N HIS A 68 -33.12 -26.18 24.08
CA HIS A 68 -33.34 -26.29 25.53
C HIS A 68 -32.33 -25.52 26.38
N SER A 69 -31.33 -24.92 25.75
CA SER A 69 -30.40 -24.04 26.45
C SER A 69 -31.15 -22.78 26.90
N PRO A 70 -30.95 -22.32 28.15
CA PRO A 70 -31.54 -21.06 28.58
C PRO A 70 -31.09 -19.95 27.63
N PRO A 71 -31.94 -18.93 27.35
CA PRO A 71 -31.54 -17.80 26.53
C PRO A 71 -30.25 -17.23 27.08
N VAL A 72 -29.20 -17.17 26.26
CA VAL A 72 -28.01 -16.41 26.63
C VAL A 72 -28.52 -14.98 26.91
N PRO A 73 -28.27 -14.41 28.11
CA PRO A 73 -28.69 -13.05 28.38
C PRO A 73 -28.18 -12.18 27.22
N PRO A 74 -29.01 -11.26 26.68
CA PRO A 74 -28.61 -10.46 25.56
C PRO A 74 -27.28 -9.82 25.91
N VAL A 75 -26.23 -10.20 25.17
CA VAL A 75 -24.98 -9.44 25.21
C VAL A 75 -25.40 -8.02 24.91
N PRO A 76 -25.01 -7.02 25.73
CA PRO A 76 -25.30 -5.62 25.41
C PRO A 76 -24.94 -5.43 23.95
N SER A 77 -25.91 -5.01 23.12
CA SER A 77 -25.66 -4.80 21.70
C SER A 77 -24.35 -4.02 21.60
N PRO A 78 -23.36 -4.52 20.83
CA PRO A 78 -22.15 -3.74 20.62
C PRO A 78 -22.59 -2.35 20.24
N ILE A 79 -22.09 -1.34 20.96
CA ILE A 79 -22.33 0.06 20.58
C ILE A 79 -22.03 0.10 19.07
N PRO A 80 -22.99 0.50 18.22
CA PRO A 80 -22.75 0.56 16.78
C PRO A 80 -21.42 1.27 16.56
N PRO A 81 -20.51 0.70 15.75
CA PRO A 81 -19.23 1.37 15.51
C PRO A 81 -19.53 2.79 15.07
N ALA A 82 -18.77 3.75 15.61
CA ALA A 82 -18.90 5.14 15.20
C ALA A 82 -18.84 5.20 13.66
N PRO A 83 -19.64 6.06 13.01
CA PRO A 83 -19.55 6.23 11.57
C PRO A 83 -18.10 6.56 11.20
N PRO A 84 -17.59 6.03 10.07
CA PRO A 84 -16.23 6.34 9.64
C PRO A 84 -16.07 7.86 9.48
N PRO A 85 -14.86 8.40 9.71
CA PRO A 85 -14.59 9.81 9.45
C PRO A 85 -14.88 10.14 7.98
N PRO A 86 -15.32 11.38 7.67
CA PRO A 86 -15.52 11.81 6.29
C PRO A 86 -14.19 11.77 5.51
N PRO A 87 -14.23 11.53 4.20
CA PRO A 87 -13.03 11.60 3.37
C PRO A 87 -12.46 13.01 3.32
N VAL A 88 -11.14 13.11 3.12
CA VAL A 88 -10.48 14.37 2.80
C VAL A 88 -10.79 14.70 1.34
N ILE A 89 -11.49 15.81 1.12
CA ILE A 89 -11.88 16.27 -0.22
C ILE A 89 -10.77 17.14 -0.79
N LEU A 90 -10.28 16.79 -1.98
CA LEU A 90 -9.33 17.59 -2.75
C LEU A 90 -10.00 18.08 -4.03
N SER A 91 -9.89 19.37 -4.33
CA SER A 91 -10.43 19.93 -5.57
C SER A 91 -9.32 20.15 -6.57
N ILE A 92 -9.46 19.61 -7.78
CA ILE A 92 -8.47 19.69 -8.86
C ILE A 92 -9.09 20.37 -10.08
N GLY A 93 -8.38 21.31 -10.67
CA GLY A 93 -8.76 21.99 -11.90
C GLY A 93 -8.62 21.10 -13.14
N ASP A 94 -9.11 21.58 -14.28
CA ASP A 94 -8.90 20.93 -15.58
C ASP A 94 -7.42 20.95 -16.02
N ASP A 95 -6.63 21.84 -15.44
CA ASP A 95 -5.18 21.95 -15.58
C ASP A 95 -4.37 20.97 -14.70
N GLY A 96 -5.05 20.18 -13.86
CA GLY A 96 -4.43 19.21 -12.95
C GLY A 96 -3.86 19.81 -11.66
N TYR A 97 -4.02 21.11 -11.42
CA TYR A 97 -3.56 21.79 -10.21
C TYR A 97 -4.63 21.80 -9.10
N PHE A 98 -4.21 21.98 -7.85
CA PHE A 98 -5.18 22.09 -6.74
C PHE A 98 -5.89 23.45 -6.74
N ILE A 99 -7.22 23.42 -6.67
CA ILE A 99 -8.02 24.62 -6.48
C ILE A 99 -7.86 25.09 -5.03
N GLY A 100 -7.40 26.33 -4.86
CA GLY A 100 -7.03 26.89 -3.55
C GLY A 100 -5.52 26.94 -3.28
N GLY A 101 -4.71 26.53 -4.26
CA GLY A 101 -3.25 26.66 -4.24
C GLY A 101 -2.56 25.39 -3.75
N ASP A 102 -1.65 24.89 -4.58
CA ASP A 102 -1.00 23.60 -4.42
C ASP A 102 -0.44 23.32 -3.03
N HIS A 103 0.46 24.21 -2.58
CA HIS A 103 1.19 23.99 -1.36
C HIS A 103 0.26 23.97 -0.14
N LYS A 104 -0.72 24.88 -0.12
CA LYS A 104 -1.70 24.96 0.96
C LYS A 104 -2.58 23.70 0.99
N VAL A 105 -3.15 23.32 -0.15
CA VAL A 105 -4.05 22.15 -0.24
C VAL A 105 -3.30 20.87 0.11
N ALA A 106 -2.08 20.66 -0.38
CA ALA A 106 -1.27 19.51 -0.02
C ALA A 106 -0.95 19.46 1.48
N THR A 107 -0.63 20.61 2.08
CA THR A 107 -0.38 20.74 3.53
C THR A 107 -1.62 20.35 4.33
N ASP A 108 -2.77 20.96 4.03
CA ASP A 108 -4.03 20.69 4.72
C ASP A 108 -4.44 19.21 4.60
N ALA A 109 -4.25 18.62 3.41
CA ALA A 109 -4.54 17.22 3.15
C ALA A 109 -3.66 16.27 3.97
N VAL A 110 -2.36 16.54 4.04
CA VAL A 110 -1.40 15.75 4.83
C VAL A 110 -1.81 15.77 6.31
N PHE A 111 -2.09 16.95 6.88
CA PHE A 111 -2.51 17.04 8.27
C PHE A 111 -3.81 16.28 8.53
N ALA A 112 -4.84 16.51 7.72
CA ALA A 112 -6.14 15.84 7.89
C ALA A 112 -6.03 14.30 7.79
N LEU A 113 -5.22 13.79 6.87
CA LEU A 113 -4.99 12.36 6.72
C LEU A 113 -4.16 11.78 7.88
N LEU A 114 -3.12 12.47 8.33
CA LEU A 114 -2.28 12.00 9.42
C LEU A 114 -3.01 12.01 10.78
N ASP A 115 -3.97 12.91 10.98
CA ASP A 115 -4.85 12.95 12.15
C ASP A 115 -5.91 11.82 12.14
N THR A 116 -6.09 11.16 11.00
CA THR A 116 -7.01 10.02 10.84
C THR A 116 -6.26 8.70 10.97
N ASP A 117 -6.85 7.72 11.66
CA ASP A 117 -6.31 6.35 11.74
C ASP A 117 -6.06 5.78 10.34
N ALA A 118 -4.91 5.11 10.16
CA ALA A 118 -4.47 4.64 8.85
C ALA A 118 -5.50 3.74 8.14
N ALA A 119 -6.26 2.92 8.87
CA ALA A 119 -7.30 2.06 8.30
C ALA A 119 -8.58 2.82 7.93
N GLN A 120 -8.73 4.06 8.39
CA GLN A 120 -9.89 4.92 8.17
C GLN A 120 -9.64 6.07 7.19
N ARG A 121 -8.38 6.32 6.82
CA ARG A 121 -8.00 7.37 5.85
C ARG A 121 -8.71 7.15 4.52
N ARG A 122 -9.28 8.23 4.00
CA ARG A 122 -9.96 8.26 2.69
C ARG A 122 -9.69 9.62 2.05
N VAL A 123 -9.48 9.60 0.74
CA VAL A 123 -9.36 10.79 -0.09
C VAL A 123 -10.40 10.67 -1.19
N GLU A 124 -11.04 11.78 -1.52
CA GLU A 124 -11.94 11.90 -2.65
C GLU A 124 -11.56 13.15 -3.43
N ILE A 125 -11.34 13.01 -4.73
CA ILE A 125 -11.03 14.13 -5.60
C ILE A 125 -12.28 14.61 -6.33
N GLN A 126 -12.50 15.92 -6.26
CA GLN A 126 -13.53 16.62 -7.01
C GLN A 126 -12.88 17.45 -8.11
N THR A 127 -13.57 17.55 -9.26
CA THR A 127 -13.14 18.36 -10.40
C THR A 127 -14.21 19.39 -10.76
N PRO A 128 -14.35 20.46 -9.95
CA PRO A 128 -15.38 21.46 -10.21
C PRO A 128 -15.09 22.15 -11.55
N GLY A 129 -16.11 22.24 -12.41
CA GLY A 129 -16.00 22.83 -13.74
C GLY A 129 -15.86 21.82 -14.89
N LEU A 130 -15.61 20.54 -14.59
CA LEU A 130 -15.80 19.47 -15.59
C LEU A 130 -17.28 19.11 -15.66
N ASP A 131 -18.03 19.83 -16.49
CA ASP A 131 -19.40 19.49 -16.78
C ASP A 131 -19.51 18.29 -17.74
N GLU A 132 -20.73 17.79 -17.96
CA GLU A 132 -20.97 16.71 -18.92
C GLU A 132 -20.46 17.06 -20.32
N ASN A 133 -20.45 18.36 -20.69
CA ASN A 133 -19.99 18.84 -21.99
C ASN A 133 -18.47 18.72 -22.17
N TYR A 134 -17.68 18.86 -21.12
CA TYR A 134 -16.22 18.64 -21.17
C TYR A 134 -15.90 17.20 -21.60
N MET A 135 -16.62 16.21 -21.05
CA MET A 135 -16.46 14.80 -21.43
C MET A 135 -16.74 14.57 -22.92
N TYR A 136 -17.72 15.26 -23.50
CA TYR A 136 -18.06 15.11 -24.92
C TYR A 136 -17.09 15.85 -25.85
N THR A 137 -16.60 17.02 -25.42
CA THR A 137 -15.70 17.85 -26.23
C THR A 137 -14.24 17.40 -26.17
N ASN A 138 -13.81 16.82 -25.04
CA ASN A 138 -12.43 16.38 -24.80
C ASN A 138 -12.36 14.98 -24.16
N PRO A 139 -12.92 13.93 -24.80
CA PRO A 139 -13.08 12.61 -24.17
C PRO A 139 -11.77 11.95 -23.73
N ASP A 140 -10.69 12.13 -24.49
CA ASP A 140 -9.39 11.53 -24.15
C ASP A 140 -8.71 12.27 -22.99
N GLN A 141 -8.80 13.60 -22.94
CA GLN A 141 -8.31 14.40 -21.80
C GLN A 141 -9.09 14.07 -20.54
N TYR A 142 -10.42 13.96 -20.64
CA TYR A 142 -11.28 13.55 -19.53
C TYR A 142 -10.90 12.15 -19.01
N ARG A 143 -10.72 11.15 -19.90
CA ARG A 143 -10.28 9.81 -19.48
C ARG A 143 -8.90 9.82 -18.81
N ALA A 144 -7.95 10.57 -19.38
CA ALA A 144 -6.61 10.70 -18.81
C ALA A 144 -6.67 11.33 -17.41
N LEU A 145 -7.44 12.40 -17.25
CA LEU A 145 -7.67 13.08 -15.97
C LEU A 145 -8.32 12.15 -14.93
N MET A 146 -9.40 11.46 -15.30
CA MET A 146 -10.09 10.53 -14.39
C MET A 146 -9.21 9.34 -13.99
N ASN A 147 -8.38 8.82 -14.90
CA ASN A 147 -7.41 7.77 -14.58
C ASN A 147 -6.31 8.31 -13.64
N GLY A 148 -5.79 9.50 -13.92
CA GLY A 148 -4.82 10.19 -13.08
C GLY A 148 -5.35 10.41 -11.66
N ILE A 149 -6.58 10.88 -11.52
CA ILE A 149 -7.28 11.06 -10.23
C ILE A 149 -7.30 9.76 -9.43
N ARG A 150 -7.75 8.65 -10.04
CA ARG A 150 -7.82 7.35 -9.35
C ARG A 150 -6.44 6.85 -8.91
N LEU A 151 -5.43 7.06 -9.75
CA LEU A 151 -4.05 6.70 -9.40
C LEU A 151 -3.53 7.57 -8.26
N TYR A 152 -3.83 8.87 -8.26
CA TYR A 152 -3.44 9.80 -7.20
C TYR A 152 -4.08 9.44 -5.86
N GLU A 153 -5.39 9.17 -5.83
CA GLU A 153 -6.12 8.75 -4.61
C GLU A 153 -5.50 7.50 -3.98
N ARG A 154 -5.17 6.50 -4.80
CA ARG A 154 -4.51 5.29 -4.32
C ARG A 154 -3.09 5.57 -3.84
N ALA A 155 -2.35 6.36 -4.60
CA ALA A 155 -0.94 6.62 -4.33
C ALA A 155 -0.74 7.45 -3.06
N ILE A 156 -1.55 8.48 -2.80
CA ILE A 156 -1.40 9.30 -1.58
C ILE A 156 -1.63 8.47 -0.31
N LEU A 157 -2.59 7.53 -0.35
CA LEU A 157 -2.85 6.62 0.76
C LEU A 157 -1.70 5.62 0.97
N LEU A 158 -1.08 5.13 -0.11
CA LEU A 158 0.12 4.30 -0.03
C LEU A 158 1.31 5.07 0.54
N LEU A 159 1.52 6.31 0.12
CA LEU A 159 2.63 7.16 0.58
C LEU A 159 2.53 7.48 2.08
N LEU A 160 1.33 7.85 2.55
CA LEU A 160 1.10 8.24 3.95
C LEU A 160 0.88 7.05 4.90
N GLY A 161 0.56 5.87 4.34
CA GLY A 161 0.49 4.61 5.07
C GLY A 161 1.84 3.89 5.11
N ASP A 162 1.80 2.58 4.94
CA ASP A 162 3.00 1.72 4.95
C ASP A 162 3.41 1.28 3.53
N GLY A 163 3.05 2.03 2.48
CA GLY A 163 3.33 1.65 1.09
C GLY A 163 4.83 1.65 0.76
N ILE A 164 5.63 2.44 1.47
CA ILE A 164 7.09 2.53 1.36
C ILE A 164 7.74 2.26 2.70
N ARG A 165 8.86 1.55 2.68
CA ARG A 165 9.77 1.43 3.81
C ARG A 165 11.13 1.99 3.43
N TYR A 166 11.65 2.84 4.29
CA TYR A 166 12.98 3.40 4.17
C TYR A 166 13.54 3.62 5.59
N SER A 167 14.81 3.33 5.78
CA SER A 167 15.51 3.40 7.07
C SER A 167 15.39 4.77 7.72
N VAL A 168 15.38 5.84 6.93
CA VAL A 168 15.15 7.20 7.41
C VAL A 168 13.67 7.55 7.29
N LYS A 169 13.01 7.74 8.44
CA LYS A 169 11.62 8.20 8.46
C LYS A 169 11.48 9.58 7.82
N TRP A 170 10.38 9.79 7.10
CA TRP A 170 10.02 11.11 6.60
C TRP A 170 9.64 12.05 7.74
N ASN A 171 9.68 13.35 7.45
CA ASN A 171 9.09 14.42 8.27
C ASN A 171 8.09 15.24 7.44
N LEU A 172 7.38 16.19 8.07
CA LEU A 172 6.36 17.00 7.39
C LEU A 172 6.94 17.84 6.24
N GLU A 173 8.15 18.38 6.40
CA GLU A 173 8.81 19.18 5.36
C GLU A 173 9.11 18.37 4.09
N GLN A 174 9.30 17.05 4.22
CA GLN A 174 9.55 16.14 3.11
C GLN A 174 8.26 15.59 2.50
N ILE A 175 7.26 15.27 3.33
CA ILE A 175 6.04 14.60 2.84
C ILE A 175 5.15 15.54 2.03
N ILE A 176 5.13 16.85 2.36
CA ILE A 176 4.32 17.83 1.61
C ILE A 176 4.80 17.95 0.15
N PRO A 177 6.10 18.19 -0.14
CA PRO A 177 6.60 18.12 -1.50
C PRO A 177 6.41 16.75 -2.16
N SER A 178 6.48 15.65 -1.40
CA SER A 178 6.23 14.30 -1.92
C SER A 178 4.81 14.14 -2.47
N VAL A 179 3.81 14.69 -1.78
CA VAL A 179 2.41 14.70 -2.20
C VAL A 179 2.23 15.53 -3.48
N LEU A 180 2.90 16.69 -3.58
CA LEU A 180 2.89 17.52 -4.78
C LEU A 180 3.57 16.82 -5.97
N GLU A 181 4.71 16.18 -5.74
CA GLU A 181 5.41 15.46 -6.80
C GLU A 181 4.63 14.22 -7.26
N LEU A 182 3.95 13.54 -6.33
CA LEU A 182 3.04 12.46 -6.68
C LEU A 182 1.89 12.95 -7.57
N ARG A 183 1.36 14.15 -7.29
CA ARG A 183 0.34 14.77 -8.15
C ARG A 183 0.91 15.00 -9.54
N ASN A 184 2.14 15.51 -9.65
CA ASN A 184 2.79 15.71 -10.95
C ASN A 184 2.93 14.41 -11.76
N TYR A 185 3.06 13.23 -11.12
CA TYR A 185 3.08 11.94 -11.83
C TYR A 185 1.69 11.54 -12.32
N ALA A 186 0.68 11.71 -11.46
CA ALA A 186 -0.69 11.28 -11.75
C ALA A 186 -1.43 12.23 -12.70
N LEU A 187 -1.16 13.52 -12.57
CA LEU A 187 -1.88 14.64 -13.18
C LEU A 187 -0.83 15.61 -13.74
N PRO A 188 -0.23 15.29 -14.89
CA PRO A 188 0.78 16.15 -15.49
C PRO A 188 0.11 17.44 -15.97
N GLY A 189 0.06 18.45 -15.10
CA GLY A 189 -0.19 19.82 -15.50
C GLY A 189 0.94 20.34 -16.40
N ILE A 190 0.79 21.54 -16.94
CA ILE A 190 1.88 22.23 -17.63
C ILE A 190 2.93 22.60 -16.60
N ILE A 191 3.93 21.75 -16.40
CA ILE A 191 5.05 22.06 -15.53
C ILE A 191 6.11 22.75 -16.38
N GLY A 192 6.46 23.99 -16.00
CA GLY A 192 7.45 24.80 -16.70
C GLY A 192 8.91 24.48 -16.36
N TYR A 193 9.18 23.40 -15.61
CA TYR A 193 10.53 23.02 -15.25
C TYR A 193 11.11 22.03 -16.26
N GLU A 194 12.38 22.23 -16.60
CA GLU A 194 13.17 21.23 -17.32
C GLU A 194 13.55 20.12 -16.34
N TYR A 195 13.18 18.89 -16.68
CA TYR A 195 13.52 17.69 -15.92
C TYR A 195 14.46 16.79 -16.71
N LYS A 196 15.34 16.10 -16.00
CA LYS A 196 16.04 14.93 -16.51
C LYS A 196 15.42 13.67 -15.94
N THR A 197 15.34 12.64 -16.78
CA THR A 197 14.91 11.31 -16.34
C THR A 197 16.09 10.58 -15.74
N TRP A 198 15.92 10.09 -14.52
CA TRP A 198 16.79 9.14 -13.85
C TRP A 198 16.01 7.86 -13.60
N TYR A 199 16.71 6.80 -13.22
CA TYR A 199 16.19 5.45 -13.10
C TYR A 199 16.48 4.93 -11.70
N VAL A 200 15.47 4.38 -11.05
CA VAL A 200 15.59 3.73 -9.74
C VAL A 200 15.10 2.30 -9.83
N TRP A 201 15.83 1.36 -9.27
CA TRP A 201 15.46 -0.05 -9.29
C TRP A 201 16.03 -0.82 -8.10
N SER A 202 15.50 -2.02 -7.90
CA SER A 202 16.09 -2.99 -6.98
C SER A 202 17.15 -3.82 -7.70
N PRO A 203 18.40 -3.94 -7.21
CA PRO A 203 19.39 -4.82 -7.83
C PRO A 203 18.97 -6.29 -7.88
N SER A 204 18.08 -6.74 -6.99
CA SER A 204 17.49 -8.09 -7.01
C SER A 204 16.39 -8.26 -8.07
N ASP A 205 15.86 -7.17 -8.62
CA ASP A 205 14.86 -7.18 -9.69
C ASP A 205 15.13 -6.02 -10.67
N ARG A 206 16.04 -6.27 -11.63
CA ARG A 206 16.43 -5.27 -12.64
C ARG A 206 15.37 -5.03 -13.70
N ASN A 207 14.32 -5.85 -13.76
CA ASN A 207 13.24 -5.67 -14.72
C ASN A 207 12.26 -4.59 -14.27
N THR A 208 12.21 -4.33 -12.96
CA THR A 208 11.34 -3.30 -12.40
C THR A 208 12.09 -2.00 -12.22
N VAL A 209 12.13 -1.21 -13.29
CA VAL A 209 12.76 0.12 -13.32
C VAL A 209 11.70 1.20 -13.19
N VAL A 210 11.95 2.13 -12.27
CA VAL A 210 11.11 3.30 -12.01
C VAL A 210 11.81 4.54 -12.54
N SER A 211 11.20 5.22 -13.49
CA SER A 211 11.68 6.52 -13.95
C SER A 211 11.35 7.60 -12.91
N VAL A 212 12.35 8.38 -12.54
CA VAL A 212 12.25 9.52 -11.62
C VAL A 212 12.60 10.79 -12.36
N ARG A 213 11.75 11.80 -12.25
CA ARG A 213 12.03 13.15 -12.77
C ARG A 213 12.90 13.88 -11.77
N ILE A 214 14.01 14.44 -12.24
CA ILE A 214 14.92 15.23 -11.43
C ILE A 214 15.03 16.63 -12.04
N PRO A 215 14.69 17.70 -11.30
CA PRO A 215 14.94 19.06 -11.74
C PRO A 215 16.40 19.26 -12.16
N THR A 216 16.65 19.91 -13.29
CA THR A 216 18.03 20.06 -13.82
C THR A 216 18.98 20.76 -12.84
N ASP A 217 18.49 21.65 -11.99
CA ASP A 217 19.27 22.32 -10.93
C ASP A 217 19.63 21.38 -9.76
N MET A 218 18.82 20.35 -9.50
CA MET A 218 19.11 19.30 -8.53
C MET A 218 20.11 18.27 -9.05
N GLU A 219 20.24 18.12 -10.37
CA GLU A 219 21.15 17.13 -10.97
C GLU A 219 22.56 17.29 -10.42
N SER A 220 23.12 18.51 -10.48
CA SER A 220 24.45 18.81 -9.94
C SER A 220 24.55 18.42 -8.46
N THR A 221 23.53 18.70 -7.66
CA THR A 221 23.51 18.37 -6.23
C THR A 221 23.53 16.86 -5.99
N ILE A 222 22.90 16.06 -6.83
CA ILE A 222 22.98 14.59 -6.72
C ILE A 222 24.34 14.13 -7.21
N ARG A 223 24.83 14.66 -8.35
CA ARG A 223 26.13 14.26 -8.92
C ARG A 223 27.31 14.58 -8.01
N THR A 224 27.28 15.74 -7.35
CA THR A 224 28.35 16.29 -6.52
C THR A 224 28.07 16.17 -5.02
N GLY A 225 26.92 15.59 -4.67
CA GLY A 225 26.37 15.60 -3.33
C GLY A 225 27.20 14.84 -2.29
N TYR A 226 26.95 15.17 -1.03
CA TYR A 226 27.53 14.48 0.12
C TYR A 226 26.75 13.20 0.39
N TYR A 227 27.36 12.05 0.11
CA TYR A 227 26.80 10.77 0.51
C TYR A 227 27.13 10.51 1.98
N LEU A 228 26.14 10.11 2.77
CA LEU A 228 26.37 9.71 4.16
C LEU A 228 27.18 8.40 4.16
N ASP A 229 28.48 8.51 4.42
CA ASP A 229 29.31 7.36 4.82
C ASP A 229 28.95 7.00 6.26
N ASP A 230 27.95 6.15 6.45
CA ASP A 230 27.59 5.63 7.79
C ASP A 230 28.51 4.48 8.22
N TRP A 231 29.82 4.71 8.21
CA TRP A 231 30.82 3.88 8.91
C TRP A 231 31.95 4.66 9.59
N SER A 232 32.09 5.97 9.37
CA SER A 232 33.10 6.77 10.05
C SER A 232 32.47 7.93 10.81
N LYS A 233 32.78 8.04 12.11
CA LYS A 233 32.67 9.30 12.87
C LYS A 233 33.63 10.40 12.34
N GLN A 234 34.10 10.24 11.11
CA GLN A 234 35.01 11.09 10.35
C GLN A 234 34.55 11.07 8.89
N GLY A 235 33.35 11.58 8.62
CA GLY A 235 32.73 11.57 7.30
C GLY A 235 33.71 11.96 6.19
N GLY A 236 34.16 10.95 5.44
CA GLY A 236 34.92 11.14 4.22
C GLY A 236 33.99 11.66 3.14
N ARG A 237 34.43 12.70 2.41
CA ARG A 237 33.74 13.16 1.21
C ARG A 237 34.12 12.21 0.08
N GLU A 238 33.17 11.45 -0.45
CA GLU A 238 33.32 10.91 -1.80
C GLU A 238 32.81 11.96 -2.78
N GLU A 239 33.74 12.52 -3.57
CA GLU A 239 33.45 13.55 -4.54
C GLU A 239 33.04 12.89 -5.86
N GLY A 240 31.76 13.04 -6.23
CA GLY A 240 31.25 12.67 -7.55
C GLY A 240 30.55 11.32 -7.62
N LEU A 241 29.53 11.25 -8.48
CA LEU A 241 28.93 10.01 -8.96
C LEU A 241 30.01 9.04 -9.48
N PRO A 242 29.96 7.74 -9.12
CA PRO A 242 30.77 6.76 -9.82
C PRO A 242 30.37 6.78 -11.30
N THR A 243 31.33 7.07 -12.19
CA THR A 243 31.05 7.29 -13.62
C THR A 243 30.42 6.08 -14.31
N ASN A 244 30.52 4.88 -13.73
CA ASN A 244 29.98 3.62 -14.27
C ASN A 244 29.20 2.78 -13.24
N ALA A 245 28.75 3.37 -12.13
CA ALA A 245 27.96 2.63 -11.14
C ALA A 245 26.77 3.45 -10.64
N PRO A 246 25.66 2.80 -10.27
CA PRO A 246 24.54 3.49 -9.63
C PRO A 246 24.86 3.80 -8.16
N ILE A 247 24.08 4.71 -7.57
CA ILE A 247 24.19 5.06 -6.14
C ILE A 247 23.11 4.31 -5.38
N TRP A 248 23.43 3.74 -4.21
CA TRP A 248 22.39 3.23 -3.31
C TRP A 248 21.59 4.36 -2.67
N LEU A 249 20.26 4.21 -2.63
CA LEU A 249 19.38 5.25 -2.09
C LEU A 249 19.69 5.60 -0.63
N ARG A 250 20.08 4.61 0.19
CA ARG A 250 20.48 4.84 1.59
C ARG A 250 21.67 5.78 1.77
N HIS A 251 22.48 5.98 0.74
CA HIS A 251 23.61 6.91 0.77
C HIS A 251 23.22 8.31 0.31
N ILE A 252 22.04 8.48 -0.29
CA ILE A 252 21.54 9.77 -0.74
C ILE A 252 20.78 10.46 0.39
N PHE A 253 20.81 11.79 0.40
CA PHE A 253 20.01 12.60 1.32
C PHE A 253 18.56 12.11 1.36
N SER A 254 18.08 11.78 2.56
CA SER A 254 16.72 11.27 2.77
C SER A 254 15.64 12.20 2.24
N ARG A 255 15.90 13.52 2.27
CA ARG A 255 15.05 14.53 1.66
C ARG A 255 14.80 14.24 0.18
N PHE A 256 15.85 13.99 -0.60
CA PHE A 256 15.70 13.67 -2.03
C PHE A 256 14.93 12.35 -2.23
N VAL A 257 15.23 11.32 -1.42
CA VAL A 257 14.54 10.04 -1.52
C VAL A 257 13.04 10.22 -1.28
N TRP A 258 12.64 10.95 -0.23
CA TRP A 258 11.23 11.20 0.03
C TRP A 258 10.59 12.14 -0.98
N GLU A 259 11.23 13.24 -1.36
CA GLU A 259 10.61 14.24 -2.24
C GLU A 259 10.51 13.81 -3.71
N GLN A 260 11.41 12.95 -4.20
CA GLN A 260 11.52 12.62 -5.64
C GLN A 260 11.35 11.13 -5.94
N VAL A 261 12.00 10.25 -5.16
CA VAL A 261 12.00 8.80 -5.44
C VAL A 261 10.75 8.12 -4.92
N ALA A 262 10.38 8.34 -3.65
CA ALA A 262 9.22 7.71 -3.04
C ALA A 262 7.91 7.98 -3.81
N PRO A 263 7.60 9.21 -4.29
CA PRO A 263 6.40 9.49 -5.08
C PRO A 263 6.35 8.68 -6.37
N ALA A 264 7.47 8.59 -7.10
CA ALA A 264 7.57 7.81 -8.32
C ALA A 264 7.34 6.31 -8.05
N VAL A 265 7.98 5.77 -7.01
CA VAL A 265 7.84 4.36 -6.63
C VAL A 265 6.42 4.04 -6.17
N VAL A 266 5.83 4.92 -5.35
CA VAL A 266 4.44 4.78 -4.90
C VAL A 266 3.47 4.86 -6.07
N PHE A 267 3.72 5.75 -7.03
CA PHE A 267 2.91 5.86 -8.23
C PHE A 267 2.93 4.54 -9.03
N ARG A 268 4.10 3.95 -9.25
CA ARG A 268 4.22 2.62 -9.89
C ARG A 268 3.54 1.51 -9.08
N ALA A 269 3.57 1.58 -7.75
CA ALA A 269 2.82 0.66 -6.90
C ALA A 269 1.29 0.85 -7.03
N ALA A 270 0.83 2.09 -7.18
CA ALA A 270 -0.57 2.42 -7.41
C ALA A 270 -1.06 1.94 -8.80
N GLU A 271 -0.19 1.89 -9.79
CA GLU A 271 -0.46 1.25 -11.10
C GLU A 271 -0.45 -0.29 -11.02
N GLY A 272 -0.02 -0.87 -9.89
CA GLY A 272 0.10 -2.32 -9.72
C GLY A 272 1.38 -2.93 -10.29
N VAL A 273 2.34 -2.10 -10.69
CA VAL A 273 3.65 -2.54 -11.19
C VAL A 273 4.56 -3.02 -10.06
N LEU A 274 4.37 -2.46 -8.86
CA LEU A 274 5.09 -2.82 -7.64
C LEU A 274 4.13 -3.31 -6.55
N HIS A 275 4.62 -4.25 -5.74
CA HIS A 275 3.88 -4.79 -4.60
C HIS A 275 4.31 -4.09 -3.29
N PRO A 276 3.45 -3.26 -2.68
CA PRO A 276 3.75 -2.62 -1.39
C PRO A 276 3.72 -3.65 -0.25
N PRO A 277 4.46 -3.43 0.86
CA PRO A 277 5.39 -2.32 1.07
C PRO A 277 6.66 -2.45 0.21
N VAL A 278 7.07 -1.38 -0.47
CA VAL A 278 8.33 -1.36 -1.23
C VAL A 278 9.45 -0.89 -0.30
N ASN A 279 10.49 -1.72 -0.11
CA ASN A 279 11.64 -1.37 0.71
C ASN A 279 12.74 -0.73 -0.14
N LEU A 280 12.98 0.57 0.08
CA LEU A 280 13.94 1.40 -0.66
C LEU A 280 15.38 1.30 -0.16
N ASP A 281 15.64 0.71 1.01
CA ASP A 281 17.00 0.65 1.58
C ASP A 281 17.99 -0.11 0.69
N LYS A 282 17.46 -1.03 -0.14
CA LYS A 282 18.23 -1.85 -1.07
C LYS A 282 18.07 -1.41 -2.53
N TRP A 283 17.52 -0.23 -2.77
CA TRP A 283 17.34 0.28 -4.13
C TRP A 283 18.52 1.17 -4.49
N VAL A 284 18.75 1.29 -5.80
CA VAL A 284 19.79 2.14 -6.38
C VAL A 284 19.19 3.11 -7.39
N ILE A 285 19.90 4.19 -7.68
CA ILE A 285 19.52 5.21 -8.65
C ILE A 285 20.68 5.51 -9.62
N SER A 286 20.36 5.80 -10.88
CA SER A 286 21.31 6.24 -11.89
C SER A 286 20.66 7.15 -12.92
N ASP A 287 21.46 7.98 -13.57
CA ASP A 287 21.10 8.76 -14.76
C ASP A 287 21.08 7.92 -16.05
N ARG A 288 21.40 6.63 -15.95
CA ARG A 288 21.39 5.64 -17.03
C ARG A 288 20.52 4.46 -16.67
N GLU A 289 20.03 3.77 -17.69
CA GLU A 289 19.26 2.54 -17.50
C GLU A 289 20.14 1.41 -16.96
N PRO A 290 19.58 0.43 -16.23
CA PRO A 290 20.34 -0.71 -15.72
C PRO A 290 21.04 -1.51 -16.81
N SER A 291 20.49 -1.53 -18.03
CA SER A 291 21.06 -2.19 -19.21
C SER A 291 22.34 -1.53 -19.73
N GLN A 292 22.60 -0.28 -19.34
CA GLN A 292 23.74 0.52 -19.78
C GLN A 292 24.89 0.53 -18.76
N LEU A 293 24.73 -0.18 -17.64
CA LEU A 293 25.69 -0.19 -16.54
C LEU A 293 26.43 -1.52 -16.47
N GLU A 294 27.75 -1.45 -16.28
CA GLU A 294 28.61 -2.62 -16.02
C GLU A 294 28.42 -3.08 -14.56
N PHE A 295 27.28 -3.70 -14.28
CA PHE A 295 26.94 -4.18 -12.94
C PHE A 295 27.47 -5.60 -12.74
N ASP A 296 28.80 -5.75 -12.82
CA ASP A 296 29.53 -7.00 -12.64
C ASP A 296 30.08 -7.18 -11.22
N GLN A 297 30.00 -6.15 -10.36
CA GLN A 297 30.42 -6.29 -8.97
C GLN A 297 29.28 -6.92 -8.15
N PRO A 298 29.53 -8.03 -7.43
CA PRO A 298 28.55 -8.61 -6.53
C PRO A 298 28.17 -7.56 -5.49
N ALA A 299 26.86 -7.44 -5.22
CA ALA A 299 26.30 -6.52 -4.22
C ALA A 299 27.00 -6.58 -2.84
N ALA A 300 27.72 -7.67 -2.58
CA ALA A 300 28.50 -7.95 -1.38
C ALA A 300 29.60 -6.92 -1.00
N LYS A 301 30.00 -6.01 -1.89
CA LYS A 301 30.95 -4.94 -1.49
C LYS A 301 30.32 -3.76 -0.77
N TRP A 302 28.99 -3.69 -0.76
CA TRP A 302 28.29 -2.51 -0.25
C TRP A 302 27.32 -2.82 0.90
N ASP A 303 26.89 -4.06 1.12
CA ASP A 303 26.12 -4.48 2.31
C ASP A 303 26.97 -4.52 3.58
#